data_AF-A0A1J5GRS5-F1
#
_entry.id   AF-A0A1J5GRS5-F1
#
_cell.length_a   1.000
_cell.length_b   1.000
_cell.length_c   1.000
_cell.angle_alpha   90.00
_cell.angle_beta   90.00
_cell.angle_gamma   90.00
#
_symmetry.space_group_name_H-M   'P 1'
#
loop_
_entity.id
_entity.type
_entity.pdbx_description
1 polymer ?
#
loop_
_entity_poly.entity_id
_entity_poly.type
_entity_poly.pdbx_seq_one_letter_code
_entity_poly.pdbx_strand_id
1 'polypeptide(L)'
;MERIILHLDMDYFFAQIEERENPQFKGKLVVVGADPKGGKGRGVVSTANYLARKYGIHSALPISKAYELCPNAIFLPVNMELYQKVSENIMEIVKKYSPKWETVSLDEAYLDVSFLKGYKGTKRGATSFPRKGEEGGGGVGVLAEKLKKEILEKEKLTCTVGIGPNKLIAKMAAQIAKPNGLLIIKPNQVEKFLEPLDIEDLPGIGPKTAEKLRIIRINKIKELKKLSKAKLKDMFGVVGETIYERVRGIDEEVVTSEEIIKSIGKEHTFEKDTRDPEIIFGKFEEIIEEIGRGLSSANFSFRTITVICRFSGFETHTKSKTEPRPLKMDGAKVKMRTKSSLPTLKNPTQDFEILKSESKKLLLKFLIENPKPIRLIGLRVRIC
;
A
#
# COMPACT_ATOMS: atom_id res chain seq x y z
N MET A 1 4.75 5.05 -29.64
CA MET A 1 4.66 6.43 -29.11
C MET A 1 5.35 6.43 -27.76
N GLU A 2 6.17 7.45 -27.47
CA GLU A 2 6.92 7.52 -26.21
C GLU A 2 5.94 7.75 -25.03
N ARG A 3 6.02 6.89 -24.00
CA ARG A 3 5.17 7.01 -22.81
C ARG A 3 5.67 8.11 -21.89
N ILE A 4 4.75 8.84 -21.26
CA ILE A 4 5.03 9.80 -20.19
C ILE A 4 4.08 9.48 -19.05
N ILE A 5 4.63 8.94 -17.97
CA ILE A 5 3.88 8.50 -16.79
C ILE A 5 4.18 9.44 -15.64
N LEU A 6 3.13 9.91 -14.99
CA LEU A 6 3.17 10.66 -13.75
C LEU A 6 2.77 9.73 -12.60
N HIS A 7 3.57 9.70 -11.54
CA HIS A 7 3.22 9.07 -10.26
C HIS A 7 3.05 10.18 -9.23
N LEU A 8 1.84 10.25 -8.64
CA LEU A 8 1.52 11.14 -7.56
C LEU A 8 1.49 10.32 -6.26
N ASP A 9 2.09 10.88 -5.21
CA ASP A 9 2.18 10.27 -3.89
C ASP A 9 2.02 11.36 -2.81
N MET A 10 0.99 11.26 -1.96
CA MET A 10 0.75 12.23 -0.89
C MET A 10 1.83 12.15 0.19
N ASP A 11 2.30 13.30 0.66
CA ASP A 11 3.35 13.31 1.67
C ASP A 11 2.78 12.88 3.04
N TYR A 12 3.39 11.86 3.69
CA TYR A 12 3.03 11.38 5.04
C TYR A 12 1.52 11.37 5.34
N PHE A 13 0.74 10.82 4.40
CA PHE A 13 -0.69 11.05 4.23
C PHE A 13 -1.52 11.13 5.51
N PHE A 14 -1.55 10.08 6.34
CA PHE A 14 -2.40 10.08 7.55
C PHE A 14 -1.98 11.16 8.55
N ALA A 15 -0.67 11.26 8.83
CA ALA A 15 -0.19 12.26 9.78
C ALA A 15 -0.40 13.70 9.27
N GLN A 16 -0.33 13.92 7.94
CA GLN A 16 -0.62 15.21 7.34
C GLN A 16 -2.09 15.61 7.50
N ILE A 17 -3.01 14.66 7.30
CA ILE A 17 -4.45 14.88 7.54
C ILE A 17 -4.69 15.22 9.01
N GLU A 18 -4.10 14.49 9.94
CA GLU A 18 -4.27 14.77 11.38
C GLU A 18 -3.74 16.16 11.77
N GLU A 19 -2.60 16.59 11.21
CA GLU A 19 -2.06 17.94 11.38
C GLU A 19 -2.97 19.03 10.79
N ARG A 20 -3.64 18.74 9.67
CA ARG A 20 -4.63 19.64 9.04
C ARG A 20 -5.87 19.81 9.92
N GLU A 21 -6.43 18.70 10.41
CA GLU A 21 -7.64 18.71 11.25
C GLU A 21 -7.35 19.30 12.64
N ASN A 22 -6.12 19.17 13.13
CA ASN A 22 -5.73 19.62 14.47
C ASN A 22 -4.48 20.51 14.41
N PRO A 23 -4.64 21.83 14.22
CA PRO A 23 -3.52 22.76 14.08
C PRO A 23 -2.52 22.74 15.24
N GLN A 24 -2.95 22.31 16.43
CA GLN A 24 -2.09 22.13 17.61
C GLN A 24 -1.01 21.04 17.46
N PHE A 25 -1.08 20.18 16.45
CA PHE A 25 -0.07 19.17 16.14
C PHE A 25 1.04 19.70 15.22
N LYS A 26 0.83 20.85 14.58
CA LYS A 26 1.80 21.44 13.67
C LYS A 26 3.13 21.70 14.39
N GLY A 27 4.22 21.22 13.79
CA GLY A 27 5.56 21.36 14.36
C GLY A 27 5.89 20.38 15.49
N LYS A 28 4.98 19.45 15.84
CA LYS A 28 5.23 18.39 16.82
C LYS A 28 5.58 17.07 16.13
N LEU A 29 6.10 16.11 16.89
CA LEU A 29 6.33 14.76 16.38
C LEU A 29 4.99 14.02 16.40
N VAL A 30 4.50 13.60 15.24
CA VAL A 30 3.19 12.93 15.09
C VAL A 30 3.38 11.54 14.52
N VAL A 31 2.78 10.56 15.19
CA VAL A 31 2.79 9.15 14.83
C VAL A 31 1.35 8.64 14.82
N VAL A 32 0.88 8.19 13.66
CA VAL A 32 -0.43 7.54 13.49
C VAL A 32 -0.21 6.03 13.44
N GLY A 33 -0.93 5.26 14.24
CA GLY A 33 -0.80 3.80 14.26
C GLY A 33 -1.56 3.16 15.41
N ALA A 34 -1.03 2.04 15.89
CA ALA A 34 -1.55 1.39 17.10
C ALA A 34 -1.31 2.26 18.36
N ASP A 35 -2.01 1.95 19.44
CA ASP A 35 -1.75 2.53 20.75
C ASP A 35 -0.42 1.98 21.30
N PRO A 36 0.58 2.83 21.63
CA PRO A 36 1.84 2.38 22.21
C PRO A 36 1.70 1.75 23.60
N LYS A 37 0.59 1.97 24.32
CA LYS A 37 0.34 1.48 25.70
C LYS A 37 1.57 1.65 26.62
N GLY A 38 2.18 2.84 26.60
CA GLY A 38 3.40 3.13 27.37
C GLY A 38 4.61 2.26 27.00
N GLY A 39 4.76 1.91 25.72
CA GLY A 39 5.84 1.05 25.21
C GLY A 39 5.53 -0.45 25.22
N LYS A 40 4.35 -0.87 25.68
CA LYS A 40 3.92 -2.28 25.72
C LYS A 40 2.92 -2.66 24.62
N GLY A 41 2.55 -1.70 23.78
CA GLY A 41 1.58 -1.86 22.71
C GLY A 41 2.04 -2.86 21.64
N ARG A 42 1.05 -3.57 21.07
CA ARG A 42 1.24 -4.38 19.86
C ARG A 42 0.75 -3.60 18.65
N GLY A 43 1.28 -3.95 17.50
CA GLY A 43 0.98 -3.27 16.24
C GLY A 43 2.15 -2.42 15.79
N VAL A 44 1.89 -1.58 14.80
CA VAL A 44 2.91 -0.85 14.08
C VAL A 44 2.50 0.60 13.88
N VAL A 45 3.48 1.42 13.55
CA VAL A 45 3.29 2.75 12.98
C VAL A 45 2.68 2.59 11.59
N SER A 46 1.54 3.23 11.35
CA SER A 46 0.94 3.35 10.02
C SER A 46 1.60 4.47 9.22
N THR A 47 1.79 5.63 9.85
CA THR A 47 2.45 6.79 9.25
C THR A 47 3.08 7.65 10.33
N ALA A 48 4.23 8.24 10.05
CA ALA A 48 4.86 9.25 10.87
C ALA A 48 5.16 10.49 10.03
N ASN A 49 5.00 11.69 10.60
CA ASN A 49 5.37 12.93 9.95
C ASN A 49 6.90 13.03 9.77
N TYR A 50 7.37 13.96 8.93
CA TYR A 50 8.80 14.07 8.64
C TYR A 50 9.66 14.40 9.87
N LEU A 51 9.11 15.05 10.90
CA LEU A 51 9.82 15.32 12.14
C LEU A 51 10.09 14.03 12.92
N ALA A 52 9.07 13.18 13.10
CA ALA A 52 9.22 11.88 13.75
C ALA A 52 10.15 10.93 12.96
N ARG A 53 10.12 10.99 11.62
CA ARG A 53 11.02 10.18 10.76
C ARG A 53 12.51 10.44 11.01
N LYS A 54 12.89 11.64 11.45
CA LYS A 54 14.30 11.94 11.81
C LYS A 54 14.82 11.11 12.98
N TYR A 55 13.92 10.57 13.81
CA TYR A 55 14.26 9.71 14.94
C TYR A 55 14.23 8.22 14.57
N GLY A 56 14.14 7.89 13.27
CA GLY A 56 14.02 6.51 12.81
C GLY A 56 12.60 5.94 12.89
N ILE A 57 11.59 6.76 13.19
CA ILE A 57 10.20 6.33 13.22
C ILE A 57 9.63 6.32 11.80
N HIS A 58 9.36 5.13 11.25
CA HIS A 58 8.81 4.96 9.92
C HIS A 58 7.63 3.97 9.91
N SER A 59 6.89 3.93 8.81
CA SER A 59 5.80 2.97 8.62
C SER A 59 6.29 1.53 8.82
N ALA A 60 5.42 0.67 9.34
CA ALA A 60 5.69 -0.71 9.74
C ALA A 60 6.68 -0.91 10.92
N LEU A 61 7.25 0.15 11.49
CA LEU A 61 8.03 0.05 12.74
C LEU A 61 7.11 -0.41 13.89
N PRO A 62 7.51 -1.35 14.76
CA PRO A 62 6.73 -1.71 15.94
C PRO A 62 6.40 -0.48 16.79
N ILE A 63 5.14 -0.36 17.21
CA ILE A 63 4.68 0.84 17.93
C ILE A 63 5.40 1.03 19.27
N SER A 64 5.74 -0.07 19.95
CA SER A 64 6.54 -0.07 21.17
C SER A 64 7.94 0.50 20.94
N LYS A 65 8.56 0.19 19.80
CA LYS A 65 9.88 0.74 19.44
C LYS A 65 9.78 2.23 19.08
N ALA A 66 8.73 2.64 18.39
CA ALA A 66 8.47 4.06 18.12
C ALA A 66 8.33 4.86 19.43
N TYR A 67 7.64 4.30 20.42
CA TYR A 67 7.51 4.89 21.76
C TYR A 67 8.85 4.96 22.49
N GLU A 68 9.67 3.91 22.45
CA GLU A 68 11.02 3.92 23.03
C GLU A 68 11.90 5.03 22.41
N LEU A 69 11.84 5.20 21.08
CA LEU A 69 12.60 6.22 20.36
C LEU A 69 12.14 7.64 20.72
N CYS A 70 10.83 7.85 20.85
CA CYS A 70 10.25 9.16 21.17
C CYS A 70 9.02 9.03 22.10
N PRO A 71 9.20 8.93 23.43
CA PRO A 71 8.08 8.78 24.38
C PRO A 71 7.15 10.00 24.39
N ASN A 72 7.67 11.18 24.03
CA ASN A 72 6.96 12.46 24.01
C ASN A 72 6.29 12.76 22.66
N ALA A 73 6.35 11.84 21.68
CA ALA A 73 5.63 12.02 20.42
C ALA A 73 4.11 11.91 20.65
N ILE A 74 3.35 12.56 19.77
CA ILE A 74 1.89 12.44 19.76
C ILE A 74 1.52 11.17 19.01
N PHE A 75 0.96 10.20 19.73
CA PHE A 75 0.46 8.96 19.16
C PHE A 75 -1.05 9.07 18.94
N LEU A 76 -1.48 8.89 17.68
CA LEU A 76 -2.88 8.97 17.27
C LEU A 76 -3.34 7.61 16.74
N PRO A 77 -4.59 7.20 17.04
CA PRO A 77 -5.18 6.02 16.43
C PRO A 77 -5.45 6.28 14.94
N VAL A 78 -5.53 5.20 14.16
CA VAL A 78 -5.89 5.26 12.73
C VAL A 78 -7.37 5.64 12.57
N ASN A 79 -7.64 6.72 11.83
CA ASN A 79 -9.00 7.13 11.44
C ASN A 79 -9.29 6.83 9.96
N MET A 80 -9.57 5.56 9.64
CA MET A 80 -9.73 5.12 8.25
C MET A 80 -10.89 5.81 7.50
N GLU A 81 -11.99 6.12 8.17
CA GLU A 81 -13.13 6.80 7.57
C GLU A 81 -12.73 8.20 7.06
N LEU A 82 -12.01 8.96 7.91
CA LEU A 82 -11.46 10.26 7.52
C LEU A 82 -10.48 10.13 6.36
N TYR A 83 -9.54 9.17 6.43
CA TYR A 83 -8.50 9.03 5.40
C TYR A 83 -9.08 8.60 4.05
N GLN A 84 -10.09 7.73 4.04
CA GLN A 84 -10.81 7.33 2.83
C GLN A 84 -11.54 8.51 2.20
N LYS A 85 -12.28 9.30 3.00
CA LYS A 85 -12.98 10.48 2.50
C LYS A 85 -12.04 11.50 1.87
N VAL A 86 -10.87 11.74 2.49
CA VAL A 86 -9.86 12.66 1.94
C VAL A 86 -9.23 12.08 0.67
N SER A 87 -8.92 10.77 0.66
CA SER A 87 -8.45 10.07 -0.54
C SER A 87 -9.42 10.23 -1.70
N GLU A 88 -10.72 10.00 -1.49
CA GLU A 88 -11.76 10.16 -2.52
C GLU A 88 -11.75 11.56 -3.12
N ASN A 89 -11.71 12.61 -2.28
CA ASN A 89 -11.62 13.99 -2.76
C ASN A 89 -10.36 14.25 -3.62
N ILE A 90 -9.21 13.72 -3.21
CA ILE A 90 -7.95 13.86 -3.95
C ILE A 90 -8.05 13.13 -5.29
N MET A 91 -8.55 11.89 -5.31
CA MET A 91 -8.67 11.11 -6.55
C MET A 91 -9.66 11.76 -7.53
N GLU A 92 -10.72 12.42 -7.04
CA GLU A 92 -11.61 13.26 -7.86
C GLU A 92 -10.91 14.43 -8.53
N ILE A 93 -9.85 14.99 -7.90
CA ILE A 93 -8.98 16.00 -8.52
C ILE A 93 -8.07 15.32 -9.54
N VAL A 94 -7.35 14.26 -9.14
CA VAL A 94 -6.33 13.57 -9.94
C VAL A 94 -6.90 13.10 -11.29
N LYS A 95 -8.07 12.45 -11.30
CA LYS A 95 -8.65 11.87 -12.53
C LYS A 95 -9.00 12.91 -13.61
N LYS A 96 -9.07 14.20 -13.26
CA LYS A 96 -9.30 15.30 -14.24
C LYS A 96 -8.07 15.59 -15.10
N TYR A 97 -6.90 15.16 -14.66
CA TYR A 97 -5.61 15.47 -15.30
C TYR A 97 -5.18 14.45 -16.36
N SER A 98 -5.83 13.29 -16.41
CA SER A 98 -5.67 12.34 -17.51
C SER A 98 -6.87 11.41 -17.64
N PRO A 99 -7.33 11.11 -18.87
CA PRO A 99 -8.34 10.06 -19.09
C PRO A 99 -7.81 8.66 -18.75
N LYS A 100 -6.49 8.47 -18.66
CA LYS A 100 -5.83 7.21 -18.29
C LYS A 100 -5.14 7.38 -16.95
N TRP A 101 -5.77 6.84 -15.91
CA TRP A 101 -5.29 6.94 -14.54
C TRP A 101 -5.52 5.61 -13.80
N GLU A 102 -4.78 5.40 -12.72
CA GLU A 102 -4.79 4.18 -11.92
C GLU A 102 -4.59 4.56 -10.44
N THR A 103 -5.50 4.12 -9.56
CA THR A 103 -5.30 4.22 -8.11
C THR A 103 -4.42 3.06 -7.64
N VAL A 104 -3.37 3.35 -6.87
CA VAL A 104 -2.47 2.34 -6.29
C VAL A 104 -2.79 2.07 -4.83
N SER A 105 -3.10 3.14 -4.09
CA SER A 105 -3.46 3.14 -2.67
C SER A 105 -4.31 4.39 -2.38
N LEU A 106 -4.65 4.61 -1.10
CA LEU A 106 -5.37 5.82 -0.67
C LEU A 106 -4.63 7.14 -0.99
N ASP A 107 -3.32 7.08 -1.16
CA ASP A 107 -2.44 8.22 -1.29
C ASP A 107 -1.61 8.24 -2.57
N GLU A 108 -1.74 7.21 -3.42
CA GLU A 108 -0.93 7.07 -4.63
C GLU A 108 -1.77 6.84 -5.88
N ALA A 109 -1.38 7.48 -6.99
CA ALA A 109 -1.99 7.28 -8.30
C ALA A 109 -0.96 7.41 -9.44
N TYR A 110 -1.20 6.68 -10.52
CA TYR A 110 -0.52 6.89 -11.80
C TYR A 110 -1.43 7.60 -12.80
N LEU A 111 -0.84 8.41 -13.66
CA LEU A 111 -1.49 9.03 -14.81
C LEU A 111 -0.61 8.84 -16.06
N ASP A 112 -1.20 8.34 -17.14
CA ASP A 112 -0.57 8.37 -18.46
C ASP A 112 -0.89 9.72 -19.12
N VAL A 113 0.14 10.56 -19.25
CA VAL A 113 0.06 11.90 -19.85
C VAL A 113 0.78 11.96 -21.20
N SER A 114 0.92 10.82 -21.88
CA SER A 114 1.59 10.72 -23.18
C SER A 114 0.92 11.57 -24.28
N PHE A 115 -0.34 11.97 -24.09
CA PHE A 115 -1.05 12.89 -24.99
C PHE A 115 -0.38 14.28 -25.10
N LEU A 116 0.48 14.66 -24.15
CA LEU A 116 1.26 15.90 -24.19
C LEU A 116 2.37 15.88 -25.25
N LYS A 117 2.73 14.71 -25.82
CA LYS A 117 3.71 14.54 -26.90
C LYS A 117 5.07 15.21 -26.63
N GLY A 118 5.54 15.20 -25.37
CA GLY A 118 6.90 15.58 -25.00
C GLY A 118 7.07 16.10 -23.57
N TYR A 119 8.32 16.11 -23.11
CA TYR A 119 8.71 16.59 -21.77
C TYR A 119 9.00 18.11 -21.72
N LYS A 120 8.55 18.90 -22.71
CA LYS A 120 8.87 20.34 -22.79
C LYS A 120 8.05 21.15 -21.77
N GLY A 121 8.60 21.41 -20.59
CA GLY A 121 8.09 22.31 -19.55
C GLY A 121 9.12 22.42 -18.42
N THR A 122 9.45 23.66 -18.03
CA THR A 122 10.44 24.10 -17.01
C THR A 122 11.66 23.21 -16.77
N LYS A 123 12.80 23.61 -17.36
CA LYS A 123 14.11 23.24 -16.81
C LYS A 123 14.22 23.80 -15.39
N ARG A 124 14.35 22.95 -14.37
CA ARG A 124 15.45 23.00 -13.37
C ARG A 124 15.36 21.84 -12.39
N GLY A 125 16.55 21.36 -12.02
CA GLY A 125 16.72 20.36 -10.98
C GLY A 125 16.19 20.87 -9.64
N ALA A 126 15.85 19.90 -8.80
CA ALA A 126 15.39 20.06 -7.44
C ALA A 126 16.09 21.21 -6.69
N THR A 127 15.31 21.90 -5.84
CA THR A 127 15.68 22.74 -4.67
C THR A 127 15.25 24.21 -4.64
N SER A 128 14.45 24.76 -5.58
CA SER A 128 13.92 26.12 -5.38
C SER A 128 12.48 26.31 -5.82
N PHE A 129 11.64 26.81 -4.90
CA PHE A 129 10.30 27.35 -5.13
C PHE A 129 10.27 28.33 -6.33
N PRO A 130 9.16 28.41 -7.08
CA PRO A 130 9.05 29.30 -8.24
C PRO A 130 9.09 30.77 -7.81
N ARG A 131 9.93 31.57 -8.50
CA ARG A 131 9.84 33.03 -8.45
C ARG A 131 8.65 33.48 -9.31
N LYS A 132 7.89 34.46 -8.80
CA LYS A 132 6.77 35.14 -9.48
C LYS A 132 7.27 35.76 -10.80
N GLY A 133 6.67 35.41 -11.94
CA GLY A 133 6.87 36.11 -13.22
C GLY A 133 7.09 35.27 -14.49
N GLU A 134 7.18 33.94 -14.42
CA GLU A 134 7.36 33.10 -15.61
C GLU A 134 6.02 32.50 -16.08
N GLU A 135 5.26 33.28 -16.86
CA GLU A 135 4.08 32.81 -17.60
C GLU A 135 4.47 32.28 -18.99
N GLY A 136 4.10 31.02 -19.29
CA GLY A 136 4.01 30.51 -20.67
C GLY A 136 4.76 29.20 -20.98
N GLY A 137 4.04 28.07 -21.11
CA GLY A 137 4.54 26.87 -21.80
C GLY A 137 3.94 25.53 -21.33
N GLY A 138 2.95 25.00 -22.05
CA GLY A 138 2.22 23.76 -21.74
C GLY A 138 3.05 22.48 -21.83
N GLY A 139 3.72 22.14 -20.73
CA GLY A 139 4.51 20.91 -20.57
C GLY A 139 4.07 20.04 -19.41
N VAL A 140 4.57 18.80 -19.36
CA VAL A 140 4.27 17.85 -18.27
C VAL A 140 4.58 18.41 -16.87
N GLY A 141 5.65 19.22 -16.74
CA GLY A 141 5.97 19.91 -15.48
C GLY A 141 4.90 20.92 -15.06
N VAL A 142 4.35 21.69 -16.00
CA VAL A 142 3.26 22.66 -15.71
C VAL A 142 1.98 21.94 -15.32
N LEU A 143 1.68 20.82 -15.97
CA LEU A 143 0.53 19.99 -15.61
C LEU A 143 0.68 19.42 -14.18
N ALA A 144 1.86 18.93 -13.83
CA ALA A 144 2.15 18.44 -12.48
C ALA A 144 2.07 19.55 -11.42
N GLU A 145 2.66 20.72 -11.67
CA GLU A 145 2.56 21.86 -10.75
C GLU A 145 1.12 22.33 -10.55
N LYS A 146 0.30 22.35 -11.62
CA LYS A 146 -1.13 22.65 -11.51
C LYS A 146 -1.86 21.64 -10.64
N LEU A 147 -1.61 20.34 -10.84
CA LEU A 147 -2.19 19.27 -10.03
C LEU A 147 -1.82 19.42 -8.55
N LYS A 148 -0.52 19.60 -8.27
CA LYS A 148 -0.02 19.82 -6.90
C LYS A 148 -0.67 21.05 -6.25
N LYS A 149 -0.74 22.16 -6.99
CA LYS A 149 -1.35 23.40 -6.53
C LYS A 149 -2.85 23.22 -6.22
N GLU A 150 -3.60 22.55 -7.09
CA GLU A 150 -5.03 22.32 -6.88
C GLU A 150 -5.28 21.45 -5.63
N ILE A 151 -4.50 20.39 -5.43
CA ILE A 151 -4.56 19.56 -4.21
C ILE A 151 -4.25 20.40 -2.98
N LEU A 152 -3.18 21.21 -3.02
CA LEU A 152 -2.82 22.09 -1.91
C LEU A 152 -3.91 23.12 -1.61
N GLU A 153 -4.52 23.71 -2.63
CA GLU A 153 -5.55 24.73 -2.45
C GLU A 153 -6.85 24.16 -1.89
N LYS A 154 -7.28 22.99 -2.37
CA LYS A 154 -8.55 22.36 -1.99
C LYS A 154 -8.46 21.53 -0.72
N GLU A 155 -7.43 20.71 -0.60
CA GLU A 155 -7.30 19.76 0.51
C GLU A 155 -6.32 20.22 1.58
N LYS A 156 -5.55 21.29 1.34
CA LYS A 156 -4.50 21.79 2.26
C LYS A 156 -3.43 20.74 2.57
N LEU A 157 -3.19 19.83 1.63
CA LEU A 157 -2.19 18.76 1.72
C LEU A 157 -1.15 18.92 0.61
N THR A 158 0.10 18.57 0.91
CA THR A 158 1.19 18.47 -0.05
C THR A 158 1.31 17.05 -0.59
N CYS A 159 1.79 16.97 -1.83
CA CYS A 159 2.12 15.72 -2.48
C CYS A 159 3.44 15.86 -3.25
N THR A 160 4.04 14.73 -3.52
CA THR A 160 5.23 14.61 -4.36
C THR A 160 4.85 13.95 -5.68
N VAL A 161 5.43 14.45 -6.76
CA VAL A 161 5.17 13.95 -8.11
C VAL A 161 6.47 13.53 -8.79
N GLY A 162 6.51 12.30 -9.28
CA GLY A 162 7.57 11.79 -10.13
C GLY A 162 7.07 11.57 -11.55
N ILE A 163 7.87 11.93 -12.55
CA ILE A 163 7.52 11.74 -13.96
C ILE A 163 8.63 10.95 -14.64
N GLY A 164 8.25 9.92 -15.39
CA GLY A 164 9.19 9.04 -16.10
C GLY A 164 8.60 8.38 -17.34
N PRO A 165 9.41 7.62 -18.10
CA PRO A 165 8.95 6.92 -19.31
C PRO A 165 8.08 5.69 -19.04
N ASN A 166 7.95 5.26 -17.78
CA ASN A 166 7.13 4.14 -17.32
C ASN A 166 6.82 4.28 -15.81
N LYS A 167 5.99 3.38 -15.26
CA LYS A 167 5.55 3.41 -13.86
C LYS A 167 6.72 3.27 -12.89
N LEU A 168 7.65 2.33 -13.12
CA LEU A 168 8.87 2.16 -12.33
C LEU A 168 9.64 3.46 -12.14
N ILE A 169 10.02 4.13 -13.23
CA ILE A 169 10.85 5.34 -13.15
C ILE A 169 10.06 6.51 -12.55
N ALA A 170 8.77 6.64 -12.86
CA ALA A 170 7.92 7.66 -12.26
C ALA A 170 7.84 7.51 -10.73
N LYS A 171 7.63 6.28 -10.22
CA LYS A 171 7.57 6.00 -8.77
C LYS A 171 8.90 6.27 -8.08
N MET A 172 10.01 5.83 -8.68
CA MET A 172 11.35 6.07 -8.11
C MET A 172 11.70 7.57 -8.10
N ALA A 173 11.31 8.31 -9.15
CA ALA A 173 11.49 9.76 -9.20
C ALA A 173 10.68 10.47 -8.09
N ALA A 174 9.44 10.02 -7.82
CA ALA A 174 8.64 10.56 -6.73
C ALA A 174 9.30 10.31 -5.37
N GLN A 175 9.78 9.09 -5.12
CA GLN A 175 10.44 8.73 -3.87
C GLN A 175 11.65 9.62 -3.56
N ILE A 176 12.49 9.91 -4.56
CA ILE A 176 13.68 10.78 -4.42
C ILE A 176 13.30 12.25 -4.28
N ALA A 177 12.17 12.67 -4.86
CA ALA A 177 11.73 14.05 -4.80
C ALA A 177 11.09 14.43 -3.45
N LYS A 178 10.75 13.46 -2.59
CA LYS A 178 10.10 13.76 -1.30
C LYS A 178 11.00 14.65 -0.42
N PRO A 179 10.43 15.61 0.33
CA PRO A 179 9.00 15.95 0.46
C PRO A 179 8.53 17.06 -0.50
N ASN A 180 7.23 17.10 -0.80
CA ASN A 180 6.57 18.11 -1.64
C ASN A 180 7.35 18.42 -2.94
N GLY A 181 7.95 17.40 -3.54
CA GLY A 181 8.85 17.57 -4.68
C GLY A 181 8.18 17.33 -6.03
N LEU A 182 8.92 17.69 -7.08
CA LEU A 182 8.61 17.34 -8.46
C LEU A 182 9.92 16.93 -9.14
N LEU A 183 9.99 15.73 -9.69
CA LEU A 183 11.17 15.25 -10.42
C LEU A 183 10.77 14.60 -11.74
N ILE A 184 11.44 15.03 -12.82
CA ILE A 184 11.21 14.53 -14.18
C ILE A 184 12.45 13.81 -14.66
N ILE A 185 12.31 12.54 -15.02
CA ILE A 185 13.37 11.70 -15.61
C ILE A 185 12.99 11.37 -17.06
N LYS A 186 13.74 11.89 -18.02
CA LYS A 186 13.56 11.59 -19.45
C LYS A 186 14.16 10.23 -19.81
N PRO A 187 13.75 9.56 -20.91
CA PRO A 187 14.30 8.25 -21.26
C PRO A 187 15.82 8.22 -21.35
N ASN A 188 16.45 9.25 -21.92
CA ASN A 188 17.91 9.35 -22.03
C ASN A 188 18.63 9.63 -20.70
N GLN A 189 17.89 9.84 -19.60
CA GLN A 189 18.43 10.05 -18.25
C GLN A 189 18.26 8.83 -17.35
N VAL A 190 17.46 7.83 -17.75
CA VAL A 190 17.09 6.67 -16.93
C VAL A 190 18.32 5.92 -16.41
N GLU A 191 19.27 5.62 -17.28
CA GLU A 191 20.48 4.88 -16.88
C GLU A 191 21.28 5.65 -15.83
N LYS A 192 21.60 6.92 -16.09
CA LYS A 192 22.32 7.80 -15.16
C LYS A 192 21.58 8.00 -13.83
N PHE A 193 20.24 7.98 -13.88
CA PHE A 193 19.38 8.09 -12.70
C PHE A 193 19.44 6.84 -11.83
N LEU A 194 19.41 5.64 -12.43
CA LEU A 194 19.35 4.36 -11.71
C LEU A 194 20.71 3.94 -11.14
N GLU A 195 21.79 4.05 -11.92
CA GLU A 195 23.11 3.53 -11.56
C GLU A 195 23.64 3.85 -10.14
N PRO A 196 23.48 5.08 -9.60
CA PRO A 196 23.99 5.42 -8.28
C PRO A 196 23.13 4.92 -7.10
N LEU A 197 21.90 4.46 -7.36
CA LEU A 197 20.96 4.05 -6.32
C LEU A 197 21.37 2.72 -5.68
N ASP A 198 20.99 2.55 -4.41
CA ASP A 198 21.15 1.27 -3.71
C ASP A 198 20.17 0.24 -4.26
N ILE A 199 20.52 -1.05 -4.15
CA ILE A 199 19.65 -2.12 -4.64
C ILE A 199 18.27 -2.12 -3.94
N GLU A 200 18.20 -1.71 -2.67
CA GLU A 200 16.95 -1.59 -1.93
C GLU A 200 16.03 -0.47 -2.44
N ASP A 201 16.56 0.51 -3.17
CA ASP A 201 15.75 1.57 -3.77
C ASP A 201 14.92 1.05 -4.96
N LEU A 202 15.29 -0.09 -5.53
CA LEU A 202 14.59 -0.67 -6.67
C LEU A 202 13.32 -1.42 -6.20
N PRO A 203 12.12 -1.02 -6.67
CA PRO A 203 10.89 -1.76 -6.37
C PRO A 203 11.01 -3.24 -6.74
N GLY A 204 10.69 -4.12 -5.79
CA GLY A 204 10.81 -5.57 -5.92
C GLY A 204 12.04 -6.17 -5.23
N ILE A 205 13.00 -5.36 -4.76
CA ILE A 205 14.12 -5.82 -3.95
C ILE A 205 13.84 -5.51 -2.47
N GLY A 206 13.31 -6.50 -1.75
CA GLY A 206 13.15 -6.43 -0.30
C GLY A 206 14.42 -6.83 0.48
N PRO A 207 14.43 -6.70 1.82
CA PRO A 207 15.62 -6.92 2.65
C PRO A 207 16.31 -8.28 2.43
N LYS A 208 15.54 -9.36 2.27
CA LYS A 208 16.08 -10.71 2.03
C LYS A 208 16.76 -10.85 0.66
N THR A 209 16.19 -10.21 -0.36
CA THR A 209 16.79 -10.19 -1.70
C THR A 209 18.06 -9.36 -1.69
N ALA A 210 18.03 -8.20 -1.03
CA ALA A 210 19.17 -7.32 -0.88
C ALA A 210 20.33 -8.00 -0.12
N GLU A 211 20.04 -8.72 0.97
CA GLU A 211 21.03 -9.50 1.72
C GLU A 211 21.76 -10.50 0.82
N LYS A 212 21.03 -11.28 0.02
CA LYS A 212 21.60 -12.25 -0.93
C LYS A 212 22.50 -11.58 -1.97
N LEU A 213 22.13 -10.40 -2.46
CA LEU A 213 22.94 -9.62 -3.41
C LEU A 213 24.19 -9.03 -2.74
N ARG A 214 24.08 -8.54 -1.50
CA ARG A 214 25.21 -8.01 -0.73
C ARG A 214 26.25 -9.08 -0.40
N ILE A 215 25.83 -10.33 -0.17
CA ILE A 215 26.75 -11.47 0.01
C ILE A 215 27.67 -11.64 -1.21
N ILE A 216 27.16 -11.43 -2.42
CA ILE A 216 27.96 -11.46 -3.65
C ILE A 216 28.54 -10.08 -4.03
N ARG A 217 28.63 -9.17 -3.04
CA ARG A 217 29.21 -7.82 -3.13
C ARG A 217 28.52 -6.88 -4.11
N ILE A 218 27.23 -7.07 -4.35
CA ILE A 218 26.40 -6.15 -5.13
C ILE A 218 25.66 -5.24 -4.17
N ASN A 219 25.91 -3.94 -4.26
CA ASN A 219 25.32 -2.91 -3.40
C ASN A 219 24.52 -1.89 -4.21
N LYS A 220 24.97 -1.58 -5.44
CA LYS A 220 24.37 -0.55 -6.30
C LYS A 220 23.70 -1.15 -7.53
N ILE A 221 22.73 -0.43 -8.09
CA ILE A 221 22.06 -0.86 -9.34
C ILE A 221 23.07 -1.02 -10.50
N LYS A 222 24.08 -0.16 -10.60
CA LYS A 222 25.16 -0.29 -11.61
C LYS A 222 25.90 -1.64 -11.56
N GLU A 223 26.03 -2.22 -10.37
CA GLU A 223 26.68 -3.53 -10.17
C GLU A 223 25.71 -4.65 -10.51
N LEU A 224 24.48 -4.55 -10.01
CA LEU A 224 23.42 -5.53 -10.26
C LEU A 224 23.11 -5.70 -11.75
N LYS A 225 23.15 -4.59 -12.52
CA LYS A 225 22.96 -4.58 -13.97
C LYS A 225 23.96 -5.47 -14.73
N LYS A 226 25.14 -5.74 -14.16
CA LYS A 226 26.17 -6.62 -14.76
C LYS A 226 25.81 -8.11 -14.70
N LEU A 227 24.86 -8.51 -13.86
CA LEU A 227 24.41 -9.89 -13.80
C LEU A 227 23.59 -10.27 -15.03
N SER A 228 23.79 -11.50 -15.51
CA SER A 228 22.99 -12.07 -16.61
C SER A 228 21.57 -12.40 -16.16
N LYS A 229 20.62 -12.39 -17.11
CA LYS A 229 19.22 -12.81 -16.84
C LYS A 229 19.18 -14.22 -16.28
N ALA A 230 20.01 -15.13 -16.81
CA ALA A 230 20.14 -16.50 -16.31
C ALA A 230 20.58 -16.55 -14.85
N LYS A 231 21.57 -15.74 -14.44
CA LYS A 231 22.05 -15.72 -13.06
C LYS A 231 20.99 -15.19 -12.08
N LEU A 232 20.27 -14.14 -12.46
CA LEU A 232 19.19 -13.60 -11.62
C LEU A 232 18.02 -14.58 -11.51
N LYS A 233 17.68 -15.27 -12.59
CA LYS A 233 16.66 -16.33 -12.60
C LYS A 233 17.06 -17.52 -11.72
N ASP A 234 18.33 -17.94 -11.78
CA ASP A 234 18.89 -18.99 -10.89
C ASP A 234 18.76 -18.59 -9.41
N MET A 235 19.03 -17.34 -9.07
CA MET A 235 18.97 -16.86 -7.68
C MET A 235 17.55 -16.62 -7.14
N PHE A 236 16.63 -16.16 -7.99
CA PHE A 236 15.33 -15.60 -7.55
C PHE A 236 14.11 -16.07 -8.36
N GLY A 237 14.27 -17.01 -9.29
CA GLY A 237 13.21 -17.51 -10.15
C GLY A 237 12.61 -16.40 -11.03
N VAL A 238 11.29 -16.38 -11.15
CA VAL A 238 10.54 -15.38 -11.94
C VAL A 238 10.83 -13.94 -11.49
N VAL A 239 11.02 -13.72 -10.19
CA VAL A 239 11.38 -12.40 -9.64
C VAL A 239 12.73 -11.94 -10.18
N GLY A 240 13.66 -12.86 -10.43
CA GLY A 240 14.96 -12.56 -11.02
C GLY A 240 14.86 -12.02 -12.43
N GLU A 241 13.89 -12.50 -13.21
CA GLU A 241 13.61 -11.95 -14.54
C GLU A 241 13.11 -10.50 -14.46
N THR A 242 12.19 -10.22 -13.54
CA THR A 242 11.70 -8.85 -13.29
C THR A 242 12.82 -7.93 -12.81
N ILE A 243 13.69 -8.39 -11.90
CA ILE A 243 14.86 -7.62 -11.46
C ILE A 243 15.76 -7.28 -12.64
N TYR A 244 16.02 -8.24 -13.54
CA TYR A 244 16.87 -8.03 -14.72
C TYR A 244 16.37 -6.90 -15.62
N GLU A 245 15.05 -6.80 -15.81
CA GLU A 245 14.42 -5.74 -16.59
C GLU A 245 14.44 -4.39 -15.85
N ARG A 246 14.04 -4.38 -14.58
CA ARG A 246 13.93 -3.15 -13.78
C ARG A 246 15.26 -2.45 -13.55
N VAL A 247 16.37 -3.18 -13.38
CA VAL A 247 17.72 -2.56 -13.26
C VAL A 247 18.19 -1.88 -14.55
N ARG A 248 17.52 -2.14 -15.67
CA ARG A 248 17.72 -1.48 -16.97
C ARG A 248 16.66 -0.41 -17.23
N GLY A 249 15.81 -0.10 -16.24
CA GLY A 249 14.72 0.87 -16.35
C GLY A 249 13.58 0.39 -17.24
N ILE A 250 13.48 -0.91 -17.50
CA ILE A 250 12.42 -1.50 -18.33
C ILE A 250 11.25 -1.88 -17.43
N ASP A 251 10.07 -1.40 -17.82
CA ASP A 251 8.79 -1.72 -17.21
C ASP A 251 7.71 -1.51 -18.28
N GLU A 252 7.02 -2.59 -18.65
CA GLU A 252 6.00 -2.59 -19.71
C GLU A 252 4.58 -2.41 -19.17
N GLU A 253 4.40 -2.35 -17.84
CA GLU A 253 3.09 -2.14 -17.24
C GLU A 253 2.44 -0.85 -17.76
N VAL A 254 1.15 -0.95 -18.12
CA VAL A 254 0.34 0.18 -18.57
C VAL A 254 -0.47 0.74 -17.41
N VAL A 255 -0.72 2.05 -17.44
CA VAL A 255 -1.66 2.69 -16.51
C VAL A 255 -3.07 2.28 -16.93
N THR A 256 -3.79 1.61 -16.03
CA THR A 256 -5.16 1.14 -16.26
C THR A 256 -6.06 1.52 -15.10
N SER A 257 -7.29 1.93 -15.42
CA SER A 257 -8.33 2.19 -14.42
C SER A 257 -9.06 0.93 -13.98
N GLU A 258 -8.77 -0.23 -14.59
CA GLU A 258 -9.41 -1.50 -14.26
C GLU A 258 -8.74 -2.15 -13.04
N GLU A 259 -9.45 -2.16 -11.90
CA GLU A 259 -9.02 -2.88 -10.71
C GLU A 259 -9.63 -4.29 -10.70
N ILE A 260 -8.80 -5.32 -10.85
CA ILE A 260 -9.23 -6.72 -10.73
C ILE A 260 -8.99 -7.19 -9.31
N ILE A 261 -10.04 -7.25 -8.49
CA ILE A 261 -9.96 -7.78 -7.13
C ILE A 261 -9.83 -9.32 -7.21
N LYS A 262 -8.66 -9.84 -6.85
CA LYS A 262 -8.35 -11.29 -6.93
C LYS A 262 -8.71 -12.06 -5.66
N SER A 263 -8.82 -11.38 -4.53
CA SER A 263 -9.16 -11.99 -3.25
C SER A 263 -9.65 -10.95 -2.25
N ILE A 264 -10.49 -11.40 -1.32
CA ILE A 264 -10.87 -10.63 -0.12
C ILE A 264 -10.35 -11.39 1.10
N GLY A 265 -9.80 -10.68 2.08
CA GLY A 265 -9.33 -11.30 3.30
C GLY A 265 -9.29 -10.36 4.48
N LYS A 266 -9.35 -10.93 5.68
CA LYS A 266 -9.25 -10.21 6.94
C LYS A 266 -8.42 -11.04 7.93
N GLU A 267 -7.53 -10.35 8.63
CA GLU A 267 -6.64 -10.94 9.63
C GLU A 267 -6.80 -10.15 10.94
N HIS A 268 -6.60 -10.83 12.07
CA HIS A 268 -6.66 -10.24 13.39
C HIS A 268 -5.47 -10.73 14.24
N THR A 269 -4.68 -9.78 14.75
CA THR A 269 -3.62 -10.06 15.73
C THR A 269 -4.17 -9.86 17.13
N PHE A 270 -4.10 -10.89 17.97
CA PHE A 270 -4.55 -10.80 19.36
C PHE A 270 -3.61 -9.93 20.21
N GLU A 271 -4.15 -9.29 21.25
CA GLU A 271 -3.37 -8.50 22.21
C GLU A 271 -2.40 -9.36 23.03
N LYS A 272 -2.80 -10.60 23.33
CA LYS A 272 -1.97 -11.61 23.97
C LYS A 272 -2.10 -12.89 23.16
N ASP A 273 -1.00 -13.61 23.00
CA ASP A 273 -1.04 -14.89 22.30
C ASP A 273 -1.92 -15.84 23.13
N THR A 274 -2.86 -16.54 22.49
CA THR A 274 -3.92 -17.27 23.20
C THR A 274 -4.14 -18.67 22.62
N ARG A 275 -4.58 -19.60 23.48
CA ARG A 275 -5.15 -20.90 23.09
C ARG A 275 -6.60 -21.05 23.50
N ASP A 276 -7.18 -19.99 24.06
CA ASP A 276 -8.55 -19.99 24.53
C ASP A 276 -9.51 -20.18 23.33
N PRO A 277 -10.23 -21.31 23.26
CA PRO A 277 -11.12 -21.60 22.15
C PRO A 277 -12.24 -20.56 22.02
N GLU A 278 -12.76 -20.02 23.12
CA GLU A 278 -13.85 -19.05 23.08
C GLU A 278 -13.39 -17.75 22.42
N ILE A 279 -12.21 -17.25 22.82
CA ILE A 279 -11.60 -16.06 22.21
C ILE A 279 -11.30 -16.28 20.73
N ILE A 280 -10.71 -17.44 20.38
CA ILE A 280 -10.28 -17.74 19.02
C ILE A 280 -11.48 -17.91 18.09
N PHE A 281 -12.44 -18.77 18.45
CA PHE A 281 -13.60 -19.05 17.61
C PHE A 281 -14.59 -17.88 17.59
N GLY A 282 -14.77 -17.16 18.71
CA GLY A 282 -15.56 -15.93 18.74
C GLY A 282 -15.03 -14.91 17.74
N LYS A 283 -13.71 -14.63 17.78
CA LYS A 283 -13.11 -13.68 16.84
C LYS A 283 -13.11 -14.16 15.40
N PHE A 284 -12.96 -15.47 15.18
CA PHE A 284 -12.99 -16.03 13.83
C PHE A 284 -14.39 -15.98 13.21
N GLU A 285 -15.44 -16.14 14.00
CA GLU A 285 -16.83 -15.95 13.55
C GLU A 285 -17.05 -14.53 13.04
N GLU A 286 -16.61 -13.51 13.77
CA GLU A 286 -16.67 -12.11 13.33
C GLU A 286 -15.98 -11.91 11.97
N ILE A 287 -14.79 -12.51 11.79
CA ILE A 287 -14.04 -12.47 10.54
C ILE A 287 -14.84 -13.12 9.39
N ILE A 288 -15.43 -14.30 9.62
CA ILE A 288 -16.24 -15.00 8.61
C ILE A 288 -17.42 -14.13 8.17
N GLU A 289 -18.14 -13.55 9.12
CA GLU A 289 -19.29 -12.69 8.83
C GLU A 289 -18.89 -11.45 8.02
N GLU A 290 -17.78 -10.81 8.37
CA GLU A 290 -17.27 -9.65 7.64
C GLU A 290 -16.89 -10.00 6.20
N ILE A 291 -16.22 -11.14 5.99
CA ILE A 291 -15.89 -11.63 4.65
C ILE A 291 -17.17 -11.92 3.87
N GLY A 292 -18.16 -12.58 4.49
CA GLY A 292 -19.46 -12.85 3.87
C GLY A 292 -20.21 -11.58 3.46
N ARG A 293 -20.21 -10.55 4.32
CA ARG A 293 -20.77 -9.22 4.00
C ARG A 293 -20.04 -8.59 2.82
N GLY A 294 -18.70 -8.59 2.83
CA GLY A 294 -17.89 -8.04 1.74
C GLY A 294 -18.16 -8.72 0.39
N LEU A 295 -18.23 -10.06 0.38
CA LEU A 295 -18.58 -10.84 -0.81
C LEU A 295 -19.99 -10.53 -1.33
N SER A 296 -20.98 -10.42 -0.43
CA SER A 296 -22.37 -10.09 -0.78
C SER A 296 -22.49 -8.67 -1.36
N SER A 297 -21.91 -7.68 -0.68
CA SER A 297 -21.97 -6.28 -1.11
C SER A 297 -21.28 -6.04 -2.44
N ALA A 298 -20.17 -6.72 -2.71
CA ALA A 298 -19.45 -6.62 -3.97
C ALA A 298 -19.94 -7.59 -5.05
N ASN A 299 -20.94 -8.43 -4.75
CA ASN A 299 -21.51 -9.43 -5.66
C ASN A 299 -20.46 -10.41 -6.25
N PHE A 300 -19.40 -10.70 -5.48
CA PHE A 300 -18.33 -11.59 -5.92
C PHE A 300 -18.68 -13.05 -5.70
N SER A 301 -18.25 -13.90 -6.63
CA SER A 301 -18.13 -15.33 -6.41
C SER A 301 -16.68 -15.67 -6.03
N PHE A 302 -16.50 -16.75 -5.27
CA PHE A 302 -15.21 -17.21 -4.80
C PHE A 302 -15.15 -18.73 -4.83
N ARG A 303 -13.94 -19.30 -4.84
CA ARG A 303 -13.78 -20.76 -4.92
C ARG A 303 -12.78 -21.33 -3.94
N THR A 304 -11.76 -20.57 -3.55
CA THR A 304 -10.73 -21.04 -2.61
C THR A 304 -10.83 -20.29 -1.30
N ILE A 305 -11.03 -21.02 -0.21
CA ILE A 305 -11.04 -20.53 1.16
C ILE A 305 -9.66 -20.83 1.76
N THR A 306 -9.03 -19.86 2.38
CA THR A 306 -7.71 -19.98 3.00
C THR A 306 -7.74 -19.43 4.42
N VAL A 307 -7.39 -20.26 5.39
CA VAL A 307 -7.19 -19.85 6.79
C VAL A 307 -5.70 -19.66 7.04
N ILE A 308 -5.38 -18.54 7.66
CA ILE A 308 -4.03 -18.11 8.02
C ILE A 308 -3.95 -18.18 9.54
N CYS A 309 -2.93 -18.85 10.07
CA CYS A 309 -2.66 -18.89 11.49
C CYS A 309 -1.19 -18.55 11.73
N ARG A 310 -0.94 -17.52 12.56
CA ARG A 310 0.40 -17.22 13.06
C ARG A 310 0.46 -17.56 14.53
N PHE A 311 1.41 -18.39 14.91
CA PHE A 311 1.66 -18.78 16.29
C PHE A 311 2.66 -17.83 16.97
N SER A 312 2.79 -17.97 18.29
CA SER A 312 3.90 -17.39 19.06
C SER A 312 5.25 -17.72 18.40
N GLY A 313 6.17 -16.75 18.41
CA GLY A 313 7.43 -16.85 17.67
C GLY A 313 7.34 -16.51 16.17
N PHE A 314 6.23 -15.91 15.71
CA PHE A 314 6.02 -15.43 14.33
C PHE A 314 5.97 -16.52 13.24
N GLU A 315 5.80 -17.77 13.64
CA GLU A 315 5.61 -18.90 12.72
C GLU A 315 4.22 -18.81 12.06
N THR A 316 4.16 -18.60 10.75
CA THR A 316 2.91 -18.41 10.01
C THR A 316 2.64 -19.59 9.09
N HIS A 317 1.44 -20.17 9.21
CA HIS A 317 0.98 -21.28 8.40
C HIS A 317 -0.33 -20.94 7.69
N THR A 318 -0.57 -21.57 6.55
CA THR A 318 -1.80 -21.40 5.77
C THR A 318 -2.37 -22.76 5.40
N LYS A 319 -3.69 -22.91 5.49
CA LYS A 319 -4.42 -24.09 5.00
C LYS A 319 -5.54 -23.62 4.10
N SER A 320 -5.73 -24.29 2.96
CA SER A 320 -6.71 -23.88 1.96
C SER A 320 -7.61 -25.04 1.52
N LYS A 321 -8.83 -24.71 1.12
CA LYS A 321 -9.82 -25.61 0.52
C LYS A 321 -10.38 -24.93 -0.72
N THR A 322 -10.38 -25.65 -1.85
CA THR A 322 -11.00 -25.19 -3.10
C THR A 322 -12.26 -26.01 -3.34
N GLU A 323 -13.37 -25.32 -3.53
CA GLU A 323 -14.67 -25.93 -3.82
C GLU A 323 -14.78 -26.33 -5.30
N PRO A 324 -15.56 -27.38 -5.62
CA PRO A 324 -15.68 -27.87 -7.00
C PRO A 324 -16.34 -26.84 -7.92
N ARG A 325 -17.28 -26.05 -7.39
CA ARG A 325 -17.93 -24.93 -8.07
C ARG A 325 -17.62 -23.59 -7.39
N PRO A 326 -17.72 -22.45 -8.11
CA PRO A 326 -17.81 -21.14 -7.48
C PRO A 326 -18.96 -21.09 -6.47
N LEU A 327 -18.68 -20.51 -5.32
CA LEU A 327 -19.65 -20.15 -4.28
C LEU A 327 -20.01 -18.68 -4.43
N LYS A 328 -21.24 -18.31 -4.09
CA LYS A 328 -21.73 -16.94 -4.18
C LYS A 328 -22.64 -16.61 -2.99
N MET A 329 -22.46 -15.42 -2.42
CA MET A 329 -23.38 -14.91 -1.42
C MET A 329 -24.65 -14.39 -2.12
N ASP A 330 -25.84 -14.64 -1.56
CA ASP A 330 -27.06 -14.01 -2.07
C ASP A 330 -26.95 -12.51 -1.86
N GLY A 331 -27.39 -11.75 -2.86
CA GLY A 331 -27.38 -10.30 -2.81
C GLY A 331 -28.31 -9.82 -1.70
N ALA A 332 -27.76 -9.37 -0.58
CA ALA A 332 -28.54 -8.59 0.36
C ALA A 332 -29.02 -7.35 -0.41
N LYS A 333 -30.34 -7.21 -0.63
CA LYS A 333 -30.93 -5.93 -1.01
C LYS A 333 -30.65 -4.96 0.15
N VAL A 334 -29.51 -4.26 0.11
CA VAL A 334 -29.18 -3.22 1.09
C VAL A 334 -30.12 -2.05 0.83
N LYS A 335 -31.27 -2.02 1.51
CA LYS A 335 -32.03 -0.78 1.69
C LYS A 335 -31.18 0.10 2.61
N MET A 336 -30.53 1.12 2.05
CA MET A 336 -29.94 2.19 2.86
C MET A 336 -31.06 2.84 3.68
N ARG A 337 -31.10 2.55 4.99
CA ARG A 337 -31.80 3.39 5.96
C ARG A 337 -30.81 3.72 7.09
N THR A 338 -30.64 5.03 7.23
CA THR A 338 -29.98 5.81 8.27
C THR A 338 -29.80 5.14 9.65
N LYS A 339 -28.59 5.34 10.19
CA LYS A 339 -28.17 5.40 11.60
C LYS A 339 -28.44 4.18 12.51
N SER A 340 -27.33 3.71 13.09
CA SER A 340 -27.19 3.07 14.41
C SER A 340 -27.71 1.64 14.67
N SER A 341 -27.81 0.78 13.66
CA SER A 341 -27.86 -0.68 13.91
C SER A 341 -27.23 -1.48 12.76
N LEU A 342 -26.32 -2.40 13.10
CA LEU A 342 -25.65 -3.30 12.16
C LEU A 342 -26.71 -4.21 11.50
N PRO A 343 -26.78 -4.29 10.16
CA PRO A 343 -27.72 -5.19 9.51
C PRO A 343 -27.21 -6.64 9.61
N THR A 344 -27.97 -7.48 10.29
CA THR A 344 -27.83 -8.93 10.33
C THR A 344 -28.08 -9.54 8.94
N LEU A 345 -27.27 -10.52 8.53
CA LEU A 345 -27.50 -11.29 7.30
C LEU A 345 -28.88 -11.97 7.41
N LYS A 346 -29.82 -11.57 6.54
CA LYS A 346 -31.25 -11.87 6.71
C LYS A 346 -31.67 -13.31 6.40
N ASN A 347 -30.76 -14.17 5.95
CA ASN A 347 -30.83 -15.64 5.96
C ASN A 347 -29.49 -16.16 5.40
N PRO A 348 -28.74 -17.05 6.09
CA PRO A 348 -27.50 -17.59 5.56
C PRO A 348 -27.79 -18.41 4.29
N THR A 349 -27.10 -18.11 3.20
CA THR A 349 -27.18 -18.95 2.00
C THR A 349 -26.50 -20.28 2.27
N GLN A 350 -26.84 -21.31 1.50
CA GLN A 350 -26.10 -22.58 1.52
C GLN A 350 -24.59 -22.34 1.32
N ASP A 351 -24.21 -21.36 0.49
CA ASP A 351 -22.83 -21.01 0.21
C ASP A 351 -22.13 -20.27 1.36
N PHE A 352 -22.86 -19.49 2.18
CA PHE A 352 -22.34 -18.92 3.41
C PHE A 352 -22.08 -19.99 4.48
N GLU A 353 -22.98 -20.96 4.60
CA GLU A 353 -22.76 -22.10 5.52
C GLU A 353 -21.58 -22.97 5.09
N ILE A 354 -21.34 -23.12 3.77
CA ILE A 354 -20.11 -23.75 3.26
C ILE A 354 -18.88 -22.92 3.64
N LEU A 355 -18.89 -21.60 3.42
CA LEU A 355 -17.79 -20.72 3.83
C LEU A 355 -17.48 -20.87 5.32
N LYS A 356 -18.52 -20.80 6.16
CA LYS A 356 -18.40 -20.89 7.62
C LYS A 356 -17.88 -22.25 8.07
N SER A 357 -18.49 -23.33 7.60
CA SER A 357 -18.12 -24.69 8.00
C SER A 357 -16.71 -25.07 7.55
N GLU A 358 -16.33 -24.80 6.30
CA GLU A 358 -14.99 -25.11 5.79
C GLU A 358 -13.93 -24.24 6.47
N SER A 359 -14.20 -22.95 6.70
CA SER A 359 -13.28 -22.08 7.45
C SER A 359 -13.01 -22.62 8.85
N LYS A 360 -14.06 -23.03 9.59
CA LYS A 360 -13.91 -23.58 10.95
C LYS A 360 -13.16 -24.91 10.95
N LYS A 361 -13.43 -25.81 9.99
CA LYS A 361 -12.68 -27.07 9.84
C LYS A 361 -11.19 -26.81 9.61
N LEU A 362 -10.84 -25.84 8.76
CA LEU A 362 -9.45 -25.46 8.51
C LEU A 362 -8.78 -24.86 9.75
N LEU A 363 -9.47 -24.00 10.51
CA LEU A 363 -8.95 -23.45 11.77
C LEU A 363 -8.72 -24.55 12.82
N LEU A 364 -9.66 -25.48 12.96
CA LEU A 364 -9.57 -26.57 13.94
C LEU A 364 -8.32 -27.44 13.70
N LYS A 365 -7.97 -27.70 12.43
CA LYS A 365 -6.73 -28.42 12.09
C LYS A 365 -5.49 -27.75 12.69
N PHE A 366 -5.41 -26.41 12.68
CA PHE A 366 -4.29 -25.71 13.31
C PHE A 366 -4.22 -25.91 14.82
N LEU A 367 -5.38 -25.89 15.49
CA LEU A 367 -5.45 -26.04 16.95
C LEU A 367 -5.07 -27.45 17.43
N ILE A 368 -5.39 -28.47 16.61
CA ILE A 368 -5.05 -29.87 16.86
C ILE A 368 -3.56 -30.13 16.58
N GLU A 369 -3.06 -29.67 15.43
CA GLU A 369 -1.72 -30.01 14.95
C GLU A 369 -0.61 -29.22 15.65
N ASN A 370 -0.91 -28.05 16.23
CA ASN A 370 0.10 -27.17 16.81
C ASN A 370 -0.25 -26.77 18.25
N PRO A 371 0.59 -27.09 19.24
CA PRO A 371 0.35 -26.78 20.65
C PRO A 371 0.70 -25.33 21.03
N LYS A 372 1.31 -24.53 20.13
CA LYS A 372 1.69 -23.14 20.45
C LYS A 372 0.45 -22.24 20.60
N PRO A 373 0.53 -21.20 21.42
CA PRO A 373 -0.46 -20.12 21.41
C PRO A 373 -0.55 -19.42 20.05
N ILE A 374 -1.77 -19.06 19.65
CA ILE A 374 -2.05 -18.31 18.43
C ILE A 374 -1.86 -16.81 18.70
N ARG A 375 -1.12 -16.17 17.80
CA ARG A 375 -0.87 -14.74 17.77
C ARG A 375 -1.79 -14.00 16.79
N LEU A 376 -2.05 -14.58 15.62
CA LEU A 376 -2.95 -14.02 14.60
C LEU A 376 -3.74 -15.12 13.92
N ILE A 377 -5.02 -14.83 13.64
CA ILE A 377 -5.87 -15.62 12.75
C ILE A 377 -6.31 -14.79 11.56
N GLY A 378 -6.55 -15.43 10.43
CA GLY A 378 -7.06 -14.76 9.25
C GLY A 378 -7.84 -15.69 8.34
N LEU A 379 -8.71 -15.08 7.55
CA LEU A 379 -9.49 -15.74 6.51
C LEU A 379 -9.30 -14.96 5.21
N ARG A 380 -9.07 -15.68 4.13
CA ARG A 380 -8.95 -15.14 2.78
C ARG A 380 -9.71 -16.01 1.80
N VAL A 381 -10.46 -15.39 0.90
CA VAL A 381 -11.19 -16.05 -0.18
C VAL A 381 -10.65 -15.56 -1.52
N ARG A 382 -10.42 -16.47 -2.46
CA ARG A 382 -10.01 -16.15 -3.84
C ARG A 382 -11.24 -15.95 -4.71
N ILE A 383 -11.34 -14.78 -5.32
CA ILE A 383 -12.44 -14.40 -6.24
C ILE A 383 -12.23 -15.10 -7.58
N CYS A 384 -13.33 -15.48 -8.21
CA CYS A 384 -13.38 -16.17 -9.50
C CYS A 384 -13.32 -15.21 -10.69
#